data_AF-A0A542YHP3-F1
#
_entry.id   AF-A0A542YHP3-F1
#
_cell.length_a   1.000
_cell.length_b   1.000
_cell.length_c   1.000
_cell.angle_alpha   90.00
_cell.angle_beta   90.00
_cell.angle_gamma   90.00
#
_symmetry.space_group_name_H-M   'P 1'
#
loop_
_entity.id
_entity.type
_entity.pdbx_description
1 polymer ?
#
loop_
_entity_poly.entity_id
_entity_poly.type
_entity_poly.pdbx_seq_one_letter_code
_entity_poly.pdbx_strand_id
1 'polypeptide(L)'
;MNLVTRKRAAAAASALAIALVLAGCTASDDTATNGGEKTAAPSVTDECTTAGDASDSISVTGDFNAEPVVDFKDALTTDRTERSAVIEGDGTEVAKDGFTVDVAYSLYHGGTGELLDSSGYGNEGQVFPFAVDEAQYVDGIVRALNCSVEGDRVVALIPPTDLWGDTGNEQLGVTADDSVFFIFDVLGVTPPVDAAADMVTVKPDAEGMPSVAYAADGTPTVTIPDGEPTGDLALAVIEEGDGDVVGDGDSVEVNYTGINWTSGEEFDSSWTRGQTATFATDGVVTGFGAALVGQKVGAKLVVVIPPLYGYGTAGNAGAGIAGTDTIVFAVDILGVTPK
;
A
#
# COMPACT_ATOMS: atom_id res chain seq x y z
N MET A 1 13.86 57.64 -5.11
CA MET A 1 13.53 56.26 -4.70
C MET A 1 13.89 55.33 -5.86
N ASN A 2 14.92 54.51 -5.70
CA ASN A 2 15.32 53.48 -6.68
C ASN A 2 14.37 52.28 -6.57
N LEU A 3 13.69 51.95 -7.67
CA LEU A 3 12.92 50.71 -7.82
C LEU A 3 13.83 49.64 -8.46
N VAL A 4 14.33 48.72 -7.64
CA VAL A 4 15.06 47.53 -8.08
C VAL A 4 14.02 46.47 -8.46
N THR A 5 13.93 46.18 -9.76
CA THR A 5 13.09 45.12 -10.32
C THR A 5 13.81 43.78 -10.15
N ARG A 6 13.33 42.92 -9.24
CA ARG A 6 13.78 41.52 -9.15
C ARG A 6 13.06 40.70 -10.22
N LYS A 7 13.79 40.27 -11.25
CA LYS A 7 13.35 39.25 -12.20
C LYS A 7 13.22 37.92 -11.45
N ARG A 8 12.02 37.34 -11.41
CA ARG A 8 11.78 35.95 -11.01
C ARG A 8 12.02 35.07 -12.24
N ALA A 9 13.02 34.19 -12.17
CA ALA A 9 13.18 33.11 -13.12
C ALA A 9 12.23 31.98 -12.70
N ALA A 10 11.33 31.58 -13.61
CA ALA A 10 10.50 30.40 -13.45
C ALA A 10 11.32 29.19 -13.92
N ALA A 11 11.59 28.24 -13.02
CA ALA A 11 12.08 26.92 -13.39
C ALA A 11 10.87 26.06 -13.77
N ALA A 12 10.85 25.58 -15.01
CA ALA A 12 9.83 24.66 -15.50
C ALA A 12 10.16 23.24 -15.03
N ALA A 13 9.34 22.68 -14.15
CA ALA A 13 9.37 21.26 -13.81
C ALA A 13 8.81 20.47 -15.00
N SER A 14 9.66 19.66 -15.63
CA SER A 14 9.27 18.76 -16.71
C SER A 14 9.06 17.38 -16.11
N ALA A 15 7.81 16.94 -15.98
CA ALA A 15 7.46 15.58 -15.60
C ALA A 15 7.60 14.69 -16.84
N LEU A 16 8.52 13.72 -16.81
CA LEU A 16 8.66 12.68 -17.83
C LEU A 16 7.98 11.42 -17.31
N ALA A 17 6.83 11.08 -17.90
CA ALA A 17 6.17 9.81 -17.69
C ALA A 17 6.89 8.73 -18.52
N ILE A 18 7.36 7.67 -17.86
CA ILE A 18 7.99 6.51 -18.50
C ILE A 18 6.87 5.56 -18.93
N ALA A 19 6.70 5.40 -20.24
CA ALA A 19 5.85 4.36 -20.83
C ALA A 19 6.72 3.16 -21.20
N LEU A 20 6.58 2.04 -20.46
CA LEU A 20 7.13 0.75 -20.88
C LEU A 20 6.27 0.16 -22.00
N VAL A 21 6.87 -0.11 -23.15
CA VAL A 21 6.22 -0.80 -24.27
C VAL A 21 6.65 -2.27 -24.25
N LEU A 22 5.74 -3.17 -23.88
CA LEU A 22 5.90 -4.62 -24.03
C LEU A 22 5.79 -5.01 -25.51
N ALA A 23 6.89 -5.49 -26.10
CA ALA A 23 6.86 -6.17 -27.38
C ALA A 23 6.58 -7.68 -27.16
N GLY A 24 5.31 -8.07 -27.23
CA GLY A 24 4.92 -9.48 -27.30
C GLY A 24 5.27 -10.06 -28.67
N CYS A 25 6.08 -11.13 -28.69
CA CYS A 25 6.24 -11.98 -29.86
C CYS A 25 5.67 -13.39 -29.60
N THR A 26 5.13 -13.91 -30.69
CA THR A 26 4.20 -15.04 -30.83
C THR A 26 4.78 -16.41 -30.46
N ALA A 27 3.92 -17.26 -29.90
CA ALA A 27 4.18 -18.67 -29.59
C ALA A 27 4.40 -19.55 -30.84
N SER A 28 5.18 -20.62 -30.68
CA SER A 28 5.06 -21.85 -31.49
C SER A 28 5.65 -23.07 -30.75
N ASP A 29 4.73 -24.01 -30.50
CA ASP A 29 4.78 -25.47 -30.45
C ASP A 29 5.64 -26.29 -29.46
N ASP A 30 4.87 -27.14 -28.77
CA ASP A 30 5.18 -28.22 -27.85
C ASP A 30 6.13 -29.29 -28.39
N THR A 31 7.04 -29.74 -27.52
CA THR A 31 7.33 -31.18 -27.40
C THR A 31 7.56 -31.55 -25.94
N ALA A 32 6.68 -32.41 -25.43
CA ALA A 32 6.71 -32.95 -24.08
C ALA A 32 7.97 -33.80 -23.83
N THR A 33 8.64 -33.55 -22.71
CA THR A 33 9.52 -34.52 -22.04
C THR A 33 9.48 -34.37 -20.53
N ASN A 34 9.06 -35.46 -19.87
CA ASN A 34 9.39 -35.89 -18.50
C ASN A 34 9.12 -34.93 -17.33
N GLY A 35 8.00 -35.16 -16.64
CA GLY A 35 7.69 -34.64 -15.31
C GLY A 35 8.62 -35.23 -14.24
N GLY A 36 9.82 -34.69 -14.14
CA GLY A 36 10.43 -34.46 -12.84
C GLY A 36 9.77 -33.21 -12.28
N GLU A 37 9.10 -33.32 -11.14
CA GLU A 37 8.62 -32.18 -10.38
C GLU A 37 9.86 -31.34 -10.05
N LYS A 38 10.08 -30.30 -10.87
CA LYS A 38 11.17 -29.35 -10.68
C LYS A 38 10.77 -28.60 -9.42
N THR A 39 11.37 -28.97 -8.30
CA THR A 39 11.26 -28.20 -7.06
C THR A 39 11.52 -26.75 -7.45
N ALA A 40 10.52 -25.88 -7.26
CA ALA A 40 10.70 -24.46 -7.47
C ALA A 40 11.93 -24.03 -6.66
N ALA A 41 12.74 -23.12 -7.21
CA ALA A 41 13.78 -22.51 -6.40
C ALA A 41 13.11 -21.87 -5.17
N PRO A 42 13.73 -21.95 -3.98
CA PRO A 42 13.18 -21.29 -2.80
C PRO A 42 13.03 -19.80 -3.08
N SER A 43 11.89 -19.23 -2.69
CA SER A 43 11.63 -17.80 -2.86
C SER A 43 12.58 -17.02 -1.95
N VAL A 44 12.90 -15.78 -2.35
CA VAL A 44 13.75 -14.90 -1.54
C VAL A 44 13.09 -14.48 -0.23
N THR A 45 11.78 -14.73 -0.08
CA THR A 45 10.97 -14.43 1.11
C THR A 45 10.78 -15.62 2.06
N ASP A 46 11.21 -16.84 1.68
CA ASP A 46 11.02 -18.07 2.47
C ASP A 46 11.68 -17.99 3.85
N GLU A 47 12.79 -17.26 3.95
CA GLU A 47 13.54 -17.05 5.19
C GLU A 47 13.93 -15.57 5.35
N CYS A 48 14.10 -15.15 6.61
CA CYS A 48 14.61 -13.82 6.89
C CYS A 48 16.09 -13.72 6.50
N THR A 49 16.45 -12.65 5.78
CA THR A 49 17.84 -12.38 5.45
C THR A 49 18.64 -12.14 6.73
N THR A 50 19.73 -12.88 6.88
CA THR A 50 20.61 -12.81 8.05
C THR A 50 21.61 -11.66 7.94
N ALA A 51 22.06 -11.16 9.08
CA ALA A 51 23.22 -10.28 9.18
C ALA A 51 24.51 -10.95 8.65
N GLY A 52 25.49 -10.11 8.36
CA GLY A 52 26.86 -10.50 8.01
C GLY A 52 27.85 -9.38 8.29
N ASP A 53 29.14 -9.71 8.18
CA ASP A 53 30.25 -8.83 8.55
C ASP A 53 30.17 -7.45 7.87
N ALA A 54 29.67 -7.39 6.62
CA ALA A 54 29.62 -6.16 5.87
C ALA A 54 28.42 -5.30 6.29
N SER A 55 27.23 -5.88 6.45
CA SER A 55 26.08 -5.15 7.03
C SER A 55 26.34 -4.64 8.45
N ASP A 56 27.02 -5.44 9.29
CA ASP A 56 27.36 -5.07 10.67
C ASP A 56 28.48 -4.01 10.76
N SER A 57 29.28 -3.86 9.71
CA SER A 57 30.36 -2.85 9.66
C SER A 57 29.84 -1.43 9.41
N ILE A 58 28.63 -1.28 8.88
CA ILE A 58 28.03 0.02 8.57
C ILE A 58 27.45 0.61 9.85
N SER A 59 28.15 1.59 10.42
CA SER A 59 27.65 2.32 11.58
C SER A 59 26.63 3.37 11.15
N VAL A 60 25.38 3.18 11.56
CA VAL A 60 24.27 4.11 11.32
C VAL A 60 23.80 4.72 12.63
N THR A 61 23.68 6.05 12.65
CA THR A 61 23.22 6.80 13.82
C THR A 61 22.17 7.85 13.43
N GLY A 62 21.50 8.42 14.42
CA GLY A 62 20.42 9.39 14.24
C GLY A 62 19.09 8.84 14.74
N ASP A 63 18.14 9.75 14.96
CA ASP A 63 16.79 9.39 15.40
C ASP A 63 16.05 8.64 14.28
N PHE A 64 15.09 7.78 14.67
CA PHE A 64 14.22 7.08 13.72
C PHE A 64 13.38 8.08 12.92
N ASN A 65 13.18 7.79 11.63
CA ASN A 65 12.52 8.64 10.64
C ASN A 65 13.15 10.04 10.47
N ALA A 66 14.41 10.19 10.89
CA ALA A 66 15.28 11.30 10.51
C ALA A 66 16.38 10.79 9.59
N GLU A 67 16.84 11.64 8.66
CA GLU A 67 17.90 11.28 7.72
C GLU A 67 19.13 10.74 8.48
N PRO A 68 19.56 9.50 8.19
CA PRO A 68 20.57 8.82 8.99
C PRO A 68 21.96 9.41 8.75
N VAL A 69 22.79 9.35 9.80
CA VAL A 69 24.22 9.64 9.70
C VAL A 69 24.98 8.34 9.58
N VAL A 70 25.66 8.17 8.43
CA VAL A 70 26.39 6.96 8.06
C VAL A 70 27.89 7.19 8.19
N ASP A 71 28.57 6.28 8.90
CA ASP A 71 30.02 6.24 8.98
C ASP A 71 30.57 5.08 8.15
N PHE A 72 30.90 5.37 6.89
CA PHE A 72 31.46 4.44 5.93
C PHE A 72 32.99 4.44 5.99
N LYS A 73 33.60 3.26 6.19
CA LYS A 73 35.05 3.12 6.39
C LYS A 73 35.78 2.70 5.13
N ASP A 74 35.31 1.63 4.50
CA ASP A 74 36.00 0.94 3.42
C ASP A 74 34.96 0.39 2.43
N ALA A 75 35.41 0.14 1.19
CA ALA A 75 34.59 -0.50 0.17
C ALA A 75 34.01 -1.83 0.67
N LEU A 76 32.70 -1.99 0.52
CA LEU A 76 31.96 -3.17 0.97
C LEU A 76 31.61 -4.05 -0.22
N THR A 77 31.96 -5.32 -0.15
CA THR A 77 31.58 -6.34 -1.14
C THR A 77 31.10 -7.58 -0.40
N THR A 78 30.10 -8.25 -0.96
CA THR A 78 29.56 -9.51 -0.44
C THR A 78 29.09 -10.36 -1.63
N ASP A 79 28.87 -11.66 -1.41
CA ASP A 79 28.36 -12.59 -2.41
C ASP A 79 26.86 -12.89 -2.24
N ARG A 80 26.23 -12.33 -1.21
CA ARG A 80 24.81 -12.48 -0.91
C ARG A 80 24.27 -11.21 -0.25
N THR A 81 22.97 -10.97 -0.30
CA THR A 81 22.39 -9.91 0.52
C THR A 81 22.59 -10.19 2.01
N GLU A 82 23.05 -9.17 2.75
CA GLU A 82 23.19 -9.17 4.20
C GLU A 82 22.26 -8.11 4.80
N ARG A 83 21.61 -8.42 5.93
CA ARG A 83 20.60 -7.56 6.56
C ARG A 83 20.79 -7.47 8.07
N SER A 84 20.92 -6.26 8.61
CA SER A 84 20.98 -5.99 10.04
C SER A 84 19.93 -4.97 10.46
N ALA A 85 19.11 -5.30 11.46
CA ALA A 85 18.25 -4.32 12.13
C ALA A 85 19.08 -3.55 13.16
N VAL A 86 19.33 -2.27 12.90
CA VAL A 86 20.15 -1.39 13.76
C VAL A 86 19.29 -0.55 14.71
N ILE A 87 17.99 -0.46 14.42
CA ILE A 87 16.94 -0.13 15.38
C ILE A 87 15.90 -1.24 15.25
N GLU A 88 15.54 -1.86 16.37
CA GLU A 88 14.45 -2.84 16.42
C GLU A 88 13.14 -2.11 16.70
N GLY A 89 12.18 -2.27 15.79
CA GLY A 89 10.82 -1.77 15.94
C GLY A 89 10.00 -2.59 16.93
N ASP A 90 8.87 -2.04 17.34
CA ASP A 90 7.88 -2.70 18.21
C ASP A 90 6.57 -3.03 17.47
N GLY A 91 6.54 -2.85 16.14
CA GLY A 91 5.47 -3.27 15.26
C GLY A 91 5.15 -4.76 15.41
N THR A 92 3.86 -5.11 15.29
CA THR A 92 3.40 -6.49 15.47
C THR A 92 3.23 -7.26 14.17
N GLU A 93 3.02 -6.56 13.06
CA GLU A 93 2.96 -7.13 11.73
C GLU A 93 4.37 -7.33 11.16
N VAL A 94 4.66 -8.56 10.74
CA VAL A 94 5.95 -8.95 10.18
C VAL A 94 5.80 -9.10 8.67
N ALA A 95 6.55 -8.29 7.92
CA ALA A 95 6.51 -8.26 6.46
C ALA A 95 6.86 -9.62 5.85
N LYS A 96 6.09 -10.03 4.84
CA LYS A 96 6.21 -11.29 4.10
C LYS A 96 5.85 -11.08 2.63
N ASP A 97 6.02 -12.11 1.82
CA ASP A 97 5.55 -12.11 0.42
C ASP A 97 4.12 -11.55 0.26
N GLY A 98 3.96 -10.64 -0.68
CA GLY A 98 2.70 -9.93 -0.98
C GLY A 98 2.36 -8.77 -0.03
N PHE A 99 3.11 -8.55 1.05
CA PHE A 99 2.90 -7.40 1.94
C PHE A 99 3.40 -6.12 1.27
N THR A 100 2.83 -4.99 1.69
CA THR A 100 3.36 -3.66 1.38
C THR A 100 4.08 -3.11 2.59
N VAL A 101 5.28 -2.58 2.39
CA VAL A 101 6.10 -1.95 3.41
C VAL A 101 6.34 -0.50 3.03
N ASP A 102 5.86 0.40 3.87
CA ASP A 102 6.07 1.83 3.74
C ASP A 102 7.42 2.20 4.35
N VAL A 103 8.31 2.82 3.57
CA VAL A 103 9.66 3.15 4.04
C VAL A 103 10.07 4.60 3.76
N ALA A 104 10.92 5.12 4.64
CA ALA A 104 11.93 6.12 4.27
C ALA A 104 13.25 5.40 3.97
N TYR A 105 14.02 5.87 2.99
CA TYR A 105 15.26 5.18 2.62
C TYR A 105 16.39 6.12 2.23
N SER A 106 17.62 5.66 2.44
CA SER A 106 18.83 6.19 1.83
C SER A 106 19.58 5.07 1.12
N LEU A 107 19.96 5.32 -0.13
CA LEU A 107 20.69 4.40 -0.99
C LEU A 107 22.11 4.92 -1.19
N TYR A 108 23.10 4.07 -0.92
CA TYR A 108 24.52 4.40 -1.06
C TYR A 108 25.24 3.43 -1.98
N HIS A 109 26.27 3.93 -2.65
CA HIS A 109 27.19 3.11 -3.42
C HIS A 109 28.12 2.32 -2.48
N GLY A 110 28.13 0.99 -2.56
CA GLY A 110 28.87 0.14 -1.61
C GLY A 110 30.38 0.23 -1.73
N GLY A 111 30.89 0.59 -2.91
CA GLY A 111 32.33 0.79 -3.12
C GLY A 111 32.90 2.13 -2.60
N THR A 112 32.08 3.18 -2.54
CA THR A 112 32.55 4.56 -2.29
C THR A 112 31.90 5.22 -1.07
N GLY A 113 30.75 4.71 -0.61
CA GLY A 113 29.92 5.33 0.42
C GLY A 113 29.18 6.58 -0.07
N GLU A 114 29.18 6.86 -1.38
CA GLU A 114 28.44 7.99 -1.95
C GLU A 114 26.94 7.77 -1.81
N LEU A 115 26.22 8.79 -1.30
CA LEU A 115 24.76 8.81 -1.29
C LEU A 115 24.25 8.98 -2.72
N LEU A 116 23.56 7.97 -3.23
CA LEU A 116 23.01 7.94 -4.59
C LEU A 116 21.59 8.49 -4.63
N ASP A 117 20.77 8.15 -3.63
CA ASP A 117 19.38 8.58 -3.54
C ASP A 117 18.88 8.56 -2.08
N SER A 118 17.88 9.38 -1.76
CA SER A 118 17.29 9.46 -0.42
C SER A 118 15.87 10.02 -0.49
N SER A 119 14.93 9.42 0.24
CA SER A 119 13.53 9.86 0.26
C SER A 119 12.80 9.45 1.54
N GLY A 120 11.65 10.09 1.79
CA GLY A 120 10.67 9.67 2.81
C GLY A 120 10.97 10.08 4.25
N TYR A 121 12.18 10.54 4.58
CA TYR A 121 12.50 10.95 5.95
C TYR A 121 11.75 12.22 6.37
N GLY A 122 11.31 12.21 7.62
CA GLY A 122 10.52 13.28 8.23
C GLY A 122 9.08 13.29 7.75
N ASN A 123 8.20 13.93 8.54
CA ASN A 123 6.75 13.92 8.31
C ASN A 123 6.28 14.76 7.08
N GLU A 124 7.20 15.21 6.24
CA GLU A 124 6.93 15.99 5.02
C GLU A 124 7.40 15.25 3.75
N GLY A 125 8.13 14.14 3.89
CA GLY A 125 8.58 13.32 2.78
C GLY A 125 7.45 12.49 2.18
N GLN A 126 7.49 12.27 0.86
CA GLN A 126 6.63 11.27 0.24
C GLN A 126 7.14 9.88 0.66
N VAL A 127 6.33 9.18 1.46
CA VAL A 127 6.56 7.78 1.80
C VAL A 127 6.43 6.93 0.54
N PHE A 128 7.34 5.97 0.38
CA PHE A 128 7.35 5.08 -0.78
C PHE A 128 6.92 3.67 -0.36
N PRO A 129 5.79 3.16 -0.88
CA PRO A 129 5.37 1.79 -0.62
C PRO A 129 6.19 0.83 -1.49
N PHE A 130 6.80 -0.17 -0.87
CA PHE A 130 7.43 -1.31 -1.54
C PHE A 130 6.61 -2.57 -1.31
N ALA A 131 6.23 -3.25 -2.39
CA ALA A 131 5.74 -4.61 -2.27
C ALA A 131 6.92 -5.55 -1.96
N VAL A 132 6.73 -6.42 -0.97
CA VAL A 132 7.62 -7.56 -0.75
C VAL A 132 7.22 -8.62 -1.78
N ASP A 133 7.69 -8.45 -3.00
CA ASP A 133 7.35 -9.27 -4.16
C ASP A 133 8.52 -9.28 -5.16
N GLU A 134 9.12 -10.45 -5.35
CA GLU A 134 10.24 -10.69 -6.28
C GLU A 134 9.85 -10.52 -7.76
N ALA A 135 8.56 -10.49 -8.08
CA ALA A 135 8.08 -10.15 -9.43
C ALA A 135 8.06 -8.65 -9.70
N GLN A 136 8.05 -7.81 -8.65
CA GLN A 136 7.96 -6.35 -8.76
C GLN A 136 9.28 -5.63 -8.49
N TYR A 137 10.09 -6.17 -7.58
CA TYR A 137 11.34 -5.57 -7.14
C TYR A 137 12.50 -6.56 -7.24
N VAL A 138 13.72 -6.02 -7.34
CA VAL A 138 14.94 -6.85 -7.33
C VAL A 138 15.08 -7.59 -6.01
N ASP A 139 15.57 -8.83 -6.07
CA ASP A 139 15.70 -9.75 -4.94
C ASP A 139 16.28 -9.11 -3.69
N GLY A 140 17.31 -8.28 -3.82
CA GLY A 140 17.99 -7.65 -2.70
C GLY A 140 17.11 -6.70 -1.88
N ILE A 141 16.23 -5.94 -2.54
CA ILE A 141 15.28 -5.04 -1.85
C ILE A 141 14.22 -5.89 -1.13
N VAL A 142 13.69 -6.91 -1.80
CA VAL A 142 12.71 -7.83 -1.21
C VAL A 142 13.30 -8.53 0.02
N ARG A 143 14.54 -9.03 -0.10
CA ARG A 143 15.32 -9.62 1.00
C ARG A 143 15.57 -8.66 2.15
N ALA A 144 15.80 -7.39 1.87
CA ALA A 144 16.04 -6.36 2.88
C ALA A 144 14.78 -6.06 3.70
N LEU A 145 13.62 -6.00 3.04
CA LEU A 145 12.36 -5.63 3.67
C LEU A 145 11.61 -6.82 4.28
N ASN A 146 11.79 -8.04 3.75
CA ASN A 146 11.22 -9.26 4.32
C ASN A 146 11.58 -9.41 5.81
N CYS A 147 10.62 -9.87 6.61
CA CYS A 147 10.71 -9.99 8.07
C CYS A 147 10.87 -8.68 8.86
N SER A 148 10.76 -7.51 8.23
CA SER A 148 10.76 -6.24 8.97
C SER A 148 9.43 -6.01 9.67
N VAL A 149 9.48 -5.26 10.77
CA VAL A 149 8.31 -4.74 11.47
C VAL A 149 8.32 -3.22 11.46
N GLU A 150 7.16 -2.58 11.69
CA GLU A 150 7.09 -1.14 11.89
C GLU A 150 8.04 -0.68 13.01
N GLY A 151 8.78 0.40 12.75
CA GLY A 151 9.79 0.95 13.65
C GLY A 151 11.21 0.42 13.42
N ASP A 152 11.40 -0.61 12.58
CA ASP A 152 12.73 -1.10 12.24
C ASP A 152 13.53 -0.03 11.48
N ARG A 153 14.81 0.16 11.86
CA ARG A 153 15.83 0.69 10.95
C ARG A 153 16.68 -0.46 10.46
N VAL A 154 16.59 -0.77 9.17
CA VAL A 154 17.30 -1.88 8.53
C VAL A 154 18.45 -1.35 7.69
N VAL A 155 19.63 -1.95 7.86
CA VAL A 155 20.76 -1.81 6.93
C VAL A 155 20.84 -3.06 6.09
N ALA A 156 20.86 -2.91 4.77
CA ALA A 156 21.01 -4.02 3.84
C ALA A 156 22.11 -3.75 2.84
N LEU A 157 23.15 -4.60 2.81
CA LEU A 157 24.15 -4.60 1.74
C LEU A 157 23.73 -5.63 0.69
N ILE A 158 23.67 -5.19 -0.56
CA ILE A 158 23.15 -5.98 -1.66
C ILE A 158 24.23 -6.13 -2.73
N PRO A 159 24.60 -7.38 -3.11
CA PRO A 159 25.55 -7.62 -4.19
C PRO A 159 24.91 -7.39 -5.57
N PRO A 160 25.70 -7.21 -6.63
CA PRO A 160 25.18 -7.03 -7.98
C PRO A 160 24.19 -8.13 -8.44
N THR A 161 24.41 -9.38 -8.00
CA THR A 161 23.58 -10.53 -8.36
C THR A 161 22.14 -10.42 -7.87
N ASP A 162 21.91 -9.69 -6.78
CA ASP A 162 20.58 -9.48 -6.17
C ASP A 162 20.00 -8.10 -6.57
N LEU A 163 20.66 -7.40 -7.51
CA LEU A 163 20.26 -6.10 -8.07
C LEU A 163 19.96 -6.24 -9.57
N TRP A 164 20.65 -5.46 -10.40
CA TRP A 164 20.49 -5.41 -11.85
C TRP A 164 21.50 -6.30 -12.60
N GLY A 165 22.27 -7.10 -11.87
CA GLY A 165 23.26 -8.05 -12.41
C GLY A 165 24.21 -7.39 -13.40
N ASP A 166 24.46 -8.10 -14.51
CA ASP A 166 25.41 -7.72 -15.56
C ASP A 166 25.09 -6.38 -16.25
N THR A 167 23.92 -5.77 -15.99
CA THR A 167 23.52 -4.48 -16.59
C THR A 167 23.92 -3.27 -15.74
N GLY A 168 23.93 -3.42 -14.41
CA GLY A 168 24.03 -2.28 -13.49
C GLY A 168 22.84 -1.30 -13.63
N ASN A 169 23.02 -0.07 -13.13
CA ASN A 169 22.05 1.02 -13.24
C ASN A 169 22.76 2.36 -13.53
N GLU A 170 22.79 2.74 -14.81
CA GLU A 170 23.48 3.95 -15.28
C GLU A 170 22.90 5.24 -14.70
N GLN A 171 21.58 5.28 -14.42
CA GLN A 171 20.94 6.48 -13.83
C GLN A 171 21.46 6.76 -12.43
N LEU A 172 21.74 5.71 -11.66
CA LEU A 172 22.31 5.79 -10.31
C LEU A 172 23.84 5.76 -10.30
N GLY A 173 24.49 5.60 -11.46
CA GLY A 173 25.94 5.46 -11.56
C GLY A 173 26.48 4.15 -10.99
N VAL A 174 25.65 3.11 -10.88
CA VAL A 174 26.02 1.78 -10.37
C VAL A 174 26.39 0.88 -11.55
N THR A 175 27.57 0.27 -11.54
CA THR A 175 27.99 -0.67 -12.60
C THR A 175 27.59 -2.11 -12.26
N ALA A 176 27.86 -3.04 -13.18
CA ALA A 176 27.57 -4.46 -13.01
C ALA A 176 28.38 -5.15 -11.89
N ASP A 177 29.45 -4.51 -11.42
CA ASP A 177 30.32 -5.05 -10.37
C ASP A 177 30.08 -4.38 -9.00
N ASP A 178 29.25 -3.33 -8.96
CA ASP A 178 29.08 -2.52 -7.77
C ASP A 178 27.98 -3.06 -6.86
N SER A 179 28.32 -3.23 -5.58
CA SER A 179 27.34 -3.40 -4.51
C SER A 179 26.70 -2.06 -4.16
N VAL A 180 25.51 -2.11 -3.57
CA VAL A 180 24.87 -0.95 -2.93
C VAL A 180 24.47 -1.32 -1.53
N PHE A 181 24.32 -0.34 -0.65
CA PHE A 181 23.62 -0.57 0.61
C PHE A 181 22.49 0.42 0.81
N PHE A 182 21.40 -0.11 1.36
CA PHE A 182 20.24 0.66 1.77
C PHE A 182 20.23 0.82 3.29
N ILE A 183 19.70 1.96 3.71
CA ILE A 183 19.15 2.15 5.04
C ILE A 183 17.66 2.39 4.86
N PHE A 184 16.83 1.56 5.47
CA PHE A 184 15.38 1.70 5.49
C PHE A 184 14.92 2.01 6.90
N ASP A 185 14.10 3.04 7.06
CA ASP A 185 13.20 3.16 8.20
C ASP A 185 11.84 2.62 7.78
N VAL A 186 11.38 1.57 8.46
CA VAL A 186 10.10 0.91 8.17
C VAL A 186 9.00 1.65 8.91
N LEU A 187 8.24 2.45 8.17
CA LEU A 187 7.20 3.34 8.69
C LEU A 187 5.85 2.64 8.82
N GLY A 188 5.65 1.51 8.14
CA GLY A 188 4.43 0.72 8.22
C GLY A 188 4.55 -0.60 7.47
N VAL A 189 3.83 -1.60 7.95
CA VAL A 189 3.75 -2.93 7.33
C VAL A 189 2.28 -3.29 7.17
N THR A 190 1.85 -3.48 5.92
CA THR A 190 0.45 -3.74 5.57
C THR A 190 0.34 -5.09 4.87
N PRO A 191 -0.45 -6.05 5.40
CA PRO A 191 -0.71 -7.32 4.73
C PRO A 191 -1.54 -7.11 3.45
N PRO A 192 -1.43 -8.02 2.47
CA PRO A 192 -2.41 -8.06 1.39
C PRO A 192 -3.79 -8.34 1.97
N VAL A 193 -4.81 -7.66 1.43
CA VAL A 193 -6.20 -7.80 1.87
C VAL A 193 -7.01 -8.59 0.84
N ASP A 194 -7.84 -9.51 1.31
CA ASP A 194 -8.90 -10.12 0.51
C ASP A 194 -10.24 -9.74 1.16
N ALA A 195 -10.69 -8.51 0.86
CA ALA A 195 -11.92 -7.98 1.44
C ALA A 195 -13.14 -8.88 1.17
N ALA A 196 -13.17 -9.62 0.05
CA ALA A 196 -14.27 -10.53 -0.25
C ALA A 196 -14.26 -11.75 0.68
N ALA A 197 -13.08 -12.30 0.99
CA ALA A 197 -12.94 -13.40 1.94
C ALA A 197 -13.08 -12.96 3.40
N ASP A 198 -12.60 -11.77 3.74
CA ASP A 198 -12.53 -11.26 5.11
C ASP A 198 -13.85 -10.61 5.57
N MET A 199 -14.73 -10.22 4.65
CA MET A 199 -15.97 -9.53 4.97
C MET A 199 -16.95 -10.43 5.74
N VAL A 200 -17.28 -10.01 6.95
CA VAL A 200 -18.27 -10.70 7.80
C VAL A 200 -19.65 -10.13 7.49
N THR A 201 -20.53 -10.99 6.94
CA THR A 201 -21.94 -10.62 6.77
C THR A 201 -22.71 -10.85 8.07
N VAL A 202 -23.31 -9.80 8.60
CA VAL A 202 -24.08 -9.80 9.85
C VAL A 202 -25.52 -9.35 9.60
N LYS A 203 -26.37 -9.51 10.62
CA LYS A 203 -27.74 -8.97 10.58
C LYS A 203 -27.72 -7.45 10.79
N PRO A 204 -28.68 -6.70 10.24
CA PRO A 204 -28.77 -5.25 10.44
C PRO A 204 -28.90 -4.81 11.90
N ASP A 205 -29.42 -5.65 12.78
CA ASP A 205 -29.60 -5.38 14.21
C ASP A 205 -28.52 -6.03 15.10
N ALA A 206 -27.41 -6.49 14.50
CA ALA A 206 -26.30 -7.05 15.26
C ALA A 206 -25.71 -6.02 16.23
N GLU A 207 -25.32 -6.49 17.42
CA GLU A 207 -24.65 -5.65 18.42
C GLU A 207 -23.35 -5.08 17.84
N GLY A 208 -23.13 -3.77 18.04
CA GLY A 208 -21.96 -3.08 17.50
C GLY A 208 -22.07 -2.69 16.03
N MET A 209 -23.18 -2.97 15.33
CA MET A 209 -23.39 -2.43 13.98
C MET A 209 -24.07 -1.06 14.00
N PRO A 210 -23.71 -0.15 13.08
CA PRO A 210 -24.47 1.06 12.82
C PRO A 210 -25.89 0.74 12.36
N SER A 211 -26.85 1.49 12.89
CA SER A 211 -28.25 1.40 12.44
C SER A 211 -28.54 2.46 11.39
N VAL A 212 -29.41 2.14 10.43
CA VAL A 212 -29.79 3.06 9.35
C VAL A 212 -31.30 3.20 9.30
N ALA A 213 -31.78 4.44 9.31
CA ALA A 213 -33.17 4.79 9.07
C ALA A 213 -33.30 5.61 7.80
N TYR A 214 -34.29 5.30 6.96
CA TYR A 214 -34.51 6.02 5.70
C TYR A 214 -35.68 7.01 5.82
N ALA A 215 -35.46 8.24 5.37
CA ALA A 215 -36.52 9.22 5.19
C ALA A 215 -37.41 8.86 3.98
N ALA A 216 -38.53 9.56 3.82
CA ALA A 216 -39.49 9.30 2.74
C ALA A 216 -38.91 9.55 1.33
N ASP A 217 -37.87 10.38 1.23
CA ASP A 217 -37.13 10.64 -0.02
C ASP A 217 -35.95 9.69 -0.23
N GLY A 218 -35.78 8.69 0.65
CA GLY A 218 -34.70 7.71 0.60
C GLY A 218 -33.39 8.17 1.25
N THR A 219 -33.33 9.38 1.83
CA THR A 219 -32.11 9.85 2.53
C THR A 219 -31.86 9.01 3.79
N PRO A 220 -30.67 8.40 3.97
CA PRO A 220 -30.34 7.64 5.17
C PRO A 220 -29.97 8.57 6.33
N THR A 221 -30.33 8.15 7.53
CA THR A 221 -29.74 8.63 8.78
C THR A 221 -29.05 7.43 9.42
N VAL A 222 -27.72 7.49 9.49
CA VAL A 222 -26.91 6.45 10.12
C VAL A 222 -26.64 6.85 11.57
N THR A 223 -26.83 5.92 12.50
CA THR A 223 -26.50 6.09 13.91
C THR A 223 -25.38 5.11 14.26
N ILE A 224 -24.20 5.65 14.58
CA ILE A 224 -23.05 4.90 15.07
C ILE A 224 -23.34 4.49 16.53
N PRO A 225 -23.15 3.22 16.91
CA PRO A 225 -23.32 2.79 18.30
C PRO A 225 -22.24 3.40 19.20
N ASP A 226 -22.52 3.50 20.50
CA ASP A 226 -21.52 3.93 21.47
C ASP A 226 -20.37 2.91 21.57
N GLY A 227 -19.13 3.39 21.54
CA GLY A 227 -17.92 2.58 21.74
C GLY A 227 -17.02 2.48 20.52
N GLU A 228 -15.93 1.74 20.68
CA GLU A 228 -14.96 1.48 19.62
C GLU A 228 -15.51 0.46 18.60
N PRO A 229 -15.18 0.61 17.31
CA PRO A 229 -15.53 -0.39 16.30
C PRO A 229 -14.82 -1.73 16.59
N THR A 230 -15.36 -2.85 16.11
CA THR A 230 -14.77 -4.18 16.38
C THR A 230 -13.43 -4.41 15.68
N GLY A 231 -13.14 -3.62 14.64
CA GLY A 231 -11.98 -3.79 13.76
C GLY A 231 -12.22 -4.75 12.61
N ASP A 232 -13.40 -5.38 12.53
CA ASP A 232 -13.78 -6.26 11.42
C ASP A 232 -14.32 -5.46 10.22
N LEU A 233 -14.05 -5.95 9.01
CA LEU A 233 -14.82 -5.56 7.83
C LEU A 233 -16.20 -6.22 7.91
N ALA A 234 -17.25 -5.43 8.13
CA ALA A 234 -18.58 -5.95 8.40
C ALA A 234 -19.64 -5.36 7.47
N LEU A 235 -20.50 -6.22 6.93
CA LEU A 235 -21.59 -5.86 6.03
C LEU A 235 -22.93 -6.30 6.62
N ALA A 236 -23.91 -5.41 6.61
CA ALA A 236 -25.31 -5.77 6.82
C ALA A 236 -26.17 -5.30 5.63
N VAL A 237 -26.87 -6.25 5.02
CA VAL A 237 -27.89 -5.96 4.02
C VAL A 237 -29.20 -5.61 4.75
N ILE A 238 -29.62 -4.36 4.62
CA ILE A 238 -30.80 -3.79 5.28
C ILE A 238 -32.06 -4.17 4.50
N GLU A 239 -32.01 -4.03 3.17
CA GLU A 239 -33.06 -4.43 2.25
C GLU A 239 -32.43 -5.16 1.05
N GLU A 240 -32.97 -6.33 0.70
CA GLU A 240 -32.52 -7.07 -0.48
C GLU A 240 -33.06 -6.43 -1.76
N GLY A 241 -32.20 -6.31 -2.76
CA GLY A 241 -32.60 -5.93 -4.11
C GLY A 241 -33.16 -7.11 -4.90
N ASP A 242 -33.85 -6.80 -6.00
CA ASP A 242 -34.45 -7.78 -6.91
C ASP A 242 -33.93 -7.68 -8.36
N GLY A 243 -33.02 -6.76 -8.63
CA GLY A 243 -32.42 -6.56 -9.94
C GLY A 243 -31.15 -7.40 -10.21
N ASP A 244 -30.35 -6.93 -11.17
CA ASP A 244 -29.12 -7.59 -11.61
C ASP A 244 -28.08 -7.63 -10.48
N VAL A 245 -27.25 -8.67 -10.49
CA VAL A 245 -26.18 -8.89 -9.49
C VAL A 245 -24.94 -8.11 -9.91
N VAL A 246 -24.33 -7.42 -8.96
CA VAL A 246 -23.07 -6.70 -9.15
C VAL A 246 -21.90 -7.68 -9.19
N GLY A 247 -21.11 -7.61 -10.26
CA GLY A 247 -19.87 -8.36 -10.44
C GLY A 247 -18.61 -7.59 -10.01
N ASP A 248 -17.50 -8.33 -9.97
CA ASP A 248 -16.17 -7.74 -9.79
C ASP A 248 -15.76 -6.92 -11.03
N GLY A 249 -15.25 -5.71 -10.79
CA GLY A 249 -14.92 -4.70 -11.80
C GLY A 249 -16.11 -3.98 -12.45
N ASP A 250 -17.36 -4.33 -12.12
CA ASP A 250 -18.54 -3.68 -12.68
C ASP A 250 -18.65 -2.20 -12.26
N SER A 251 -19.31 -1.40 -13.09
CA SER A 251 -19.65 -0.01 -12.77
C SER A 251 -21.03 0.06 -12.11
N VAL A 252 -21.09 0.54 -10.88
CA VAL A 252 -22.30 0.55 -10.05
C VAL A 252 -22.74 1.98 -9.80
N GLU A 253 -24.00 2.28 -10.12
CA GLU A 253 -24.64 3.54 -9.75
C GLU A 253 -25.26 3.40 -8.35
N VAL A 254 -24.92 4.32 -7.45
CA VAL A 254 -25.33 4.31 -6.05
C VAL A 254 -25.79 5.68 -5.57
N ASN A 255 -26.68 5.67 -4.58
CA ASN A 255 -26.65 6.71 -3.55
C ASN A 255 -25.89 6.18 -2.32
N TYR A 256 -25.17 7.07 -1.64
CA TYR A 256 -24.43 6.70 -0.43
C TYR A 256 -24.17 7.89 0.49
N THR A 257 -23.95 7.57 1.76
CA THR A 257 -23.45 8.49 2.80
C THR A 257 -22.30 7.81 3.51
N GLY A 258 -21.13 8.46 3.52
CA GLY A 258 -19.91 8.05 4.22
C GLY A 258 -19.74 8.84 5.51
N ILE A 259 -19.54 8.13 6.62
CA ILE A 259 -19.42 8.68 7.96
C ILE A 259 -18.14 8.17 8.61
N ASN A 260 -17.43 9.04 9.30
CA ASN A 260 -16.30 8.66 10.15
C ASN A 260 -16.86 8.13 11.47
N TRP A 261 -16.49 6.89 11.86
CA TRP A 261 -16.99 6.26 13.08
C TRP A 261 -16.66 7.10 14.32
N THR A 262 -15.41 7.57 14.42
CA THR A 262 -14.85 8.26 15.58
C THR A 262 -15.54 9.61 15.81
N SER A 263 -15.69 10.42 14.76
CA SER A 263 -16.31 11.74 14.88
C SER A 263 -17.84 11.72 14.76
N GLY A 264 -18.39 10.68 14.14
CA GLY A 264 -19.80 10.61 13.74
C GLY A 264 -20.16 11.60 12.62
N GLU A 265 -19.18 12.27 12.01
CA GLU A 265 -19.41 13.27 10.97
C GLU A 265 -19.49 12.63 9.58
N GLU A 266 -20.44 13.12 8.77
CA GLU A 266 -20.49 12.83 7.34
C GLU A 266 -19.29 13.49 6.64
N PHE A 267 -18.48 12.69 5.95
CA PHE A 267 -17.37 13.20 5.13
C PHE A 267 -17.72 13.25 3.65
N ASP A 268 -18.69 12.44 3.20
CA ASP A 268 -19.16 12.47 1.81
C ASP A 268 -20.57 11.90 1.64
N SER A 269 -21.38 12.47 0.74
CA SER A 269 -22.77 12.06 0.52
C SER A 269 -23.31 12.45 -0.86
N SER A 270 -23.95 11.50 -1.54
CA SER A 270 -24.63 11.75 -2.81
C SER A 270 -25.87 12.64 -2.62
N TRP A 271 -26.57 12.50 -1.49
CA TRP A 271 -27.72 13.33 -1.15
C TRP A 271 -27.32 14.78 -0.87
N THR A 272 -26.22 15.01 -0.15
CA THR A 272 -25.69 16.36 0.10
C THR A 272 -25.28 17.05 -1.20
N ARG A 273 -24.75 16.30 -2.17
CA ARG A 273 -24.43 16.81 -3.51
C ARG A 273 -25.65 16.93 -4.43
N GLY A 274 -26.75 16.26 -4.13
CA GLY A 274 -27.98 16.23 -4.94
C GLY A 274 -27.87 15.41 -6.22
N GLN A 275 -26.91 14.49 -6.32
CA GLN A 275 -26.71 13.63 -7.50
C GLN A 275 -26.09 12.29 -7.11
N THR A 276 -26.52 11.23 -7.81
CA THR A 276 -25.98 9.87 -7.66
C THR A 276 -24.50 9.83 -8.04
N ALA A 277 -23.82 8.77 -7.61
CA ALA A 277 -22.44 8.52 -7.98
C ALA A 277 -22.30 7.17 -8.68
N THR A 278 -21.29 7.07 -9.53
CA THR A 278 -20.96 5.83 -10.22
C THR A 278 -19.52 5.46 -9.90
N PHE A 279 -19.32 4.24 -9.43
CA PHE A 279 -18.01 3.71 -9.07
C PHE A 279 -17.78 2.37 -9.76
N ALA A 280 -16.55 2.12 -10.20
CA ALA A 280 -16.15 0.75 -10.50
C ALA A 280 -15.85 0.04 -9.17
N THR A 281 -16.25 -1.23 -9.02
CA THR A 281 -16.02 -1.98 -7.77
C THR A 281 -14.53 -2.18 -7.47
N ASP A 282 -13.65 -2.09 -8.48
CA ASP A 282 -12.18 -2.11 -8.38
C ASP A 282 -11.54 -0.70 -8.35
N GLY A 283 -12.35 0.37 -8.35
CA GLY A 283 -11.90 1.77 -8.45
C GLY A 283 -12.08 2.61 -7.18
N VAL A 284 -12.32 1.96 -6.05
CA VAL A 284 -12.67 2.55 -4.74
C VAL A 284 -11.94 1.82 -3.63
N VAL A 285 -12.03 2.31 -2.39
CA VAL A 285 -11.43 1.61 -1.24
C VAL A 285 -11.95 0.17 -1.15
N THR A 286 -11.06 -0.78 -0.88
CA THR A 286 -11.28 -2.21 -1.10
C THR A 286 -12.52 -2.75 -0.38
N GLY A 287 -12.77 -2.31 0.85
CA GLY A 287 -13.95 -2.70 1.63
C GLY A 287 -15.27 -2.19 1.04
N PHE A 288 -15.28 -1.01 0.41
CA PHE A 288 -16.48 -0.47 -0.22
C PHE A 288 -16.80 -1.23 -1.51
N GLY A 289 -15.78 -1.48 -2.34
CA GLY A 289 -15.92 -2.29 -3.55
C GLY A 289 -16.43 -3.69 -3.26
N ALA A 290 -15.79 -4.38 -2.31
CA ALA A 290 -16.18 -5.73 -1.90
C ALA A 290 -17.61 -5.80 -1.34
N ALA A 291 -18.07 -4.78 -0.61
CA ALA A 291 -19.42 -4.72 -0.09
C ALA A 291 -20.51 -4.66 -1.17
N LEU A 292 -20.19 -4.14 -2.36
CA LEU A 292 -21.12 -4.09 -3.49
C LEU A 292 -21.18 -5.41 -4.26
N VAL A 293 -20.06 -6.11 -4.40
CA VAL A 293 -19.96 -7.35 -5.19
C VAL A 293 -20.90 -8.42 -4.61
N GLY A 294 -21.65 -9.08 -5.49
CA GLY A 294 -22.64 -10.09 -5.15
C GLY A 294 -23.98 -9.54 -4.68
N GLN A 295 -24.09 -8.23 -4.42
CA GLN A 295 -25.37 -7.58 -4.10
C GLN A 295 -26.20 -7.37 -5.36
N LYS A 296 -27.51 -7.16 -5.19
CA LYS A 296 -28.43 -6.89 -6.30
C LYS A 296 -28.78 -5.42 -6.38
N VAL A 297 -29.04 -4.95 -7.60
CA VAL A 297 -29.68 -3.66 -7.82
C VAL A 297 -30.99 -3.58 -7.03
N GLY A 298 -31.20 -2.45 -6.35
CA GLY A 298 -32.27 -2.21 -5.39
C GLY A 298 -31.89 -2.52 -3.94
N ALA A 299 -30.73 -3.12 -3.68
CA ALA A 299 -30.31 -3.42 -2.31
C ALA A 299 -29.89 -2.16 -1.55
N LYS A 300 -30.24 -2.14 -0.26
CA LYS A 300 -29.76 -1.17 0.72
C LYS A 300 -28.89 -1.87 1.74
N LEU A 301 -27.72 -1.33 2.01
CA LEU A 301 -26.75 -1.94 2.91
C LEU A 301 -26.03 -0.90 3.77
N VAL A 302 -25.45 -1.39 4.85
CA VAL A 302 -24.47 -0.65 5.64
C VAL A 302 -23.21 -1.49 5.76
N VAL A 303 -22.06 -0.87 5.52
CA VAL A 303 -20.74 -1.50 5.65
C VAL A 303 -19.87 -0.68 6.61
N VAL A 304 -19.20 -1.38 7.53
CA VAL A 304 -18.17 -0.86 8.42
C VAL A 304 -16.81 -1.29 7.89
N ILE A 305 -15.94 -0.31 7.62
CA ILE A 305 -14.66 -0.51 6.94
C ILE A 305 -13.55 0.01 7.86
N PRO A 306 -12.76 -0.88 8.49
CA PRO A 306 -11.60 -0.47 9.27
C PRO A 306 -10.47 0.02 8.34
N PRO A 307 -9.45 0.74 8.86
CA PRO A 307 -8.42 1.38 8.03
C PRO A 307 -7.79 0.47 6.98
N LEU A 308 -7.53 -0.80 7.35
CA LEU A 308 -6.90 -1.80 6.50
C LEU A 308 -7.64 -2.04 5.17
N TYR A 309 -8.97 -1.96 5.14
CA TYR A 309 -9.78 -2.08 3.92
C TYR A 309 -10.28 -0.73 3.40
N GLY A 310 -9.85 0.36 4.04
CA GLY A 310 -10.25 1.74 3.80
C GLY A 310 -9.12 2.59 3.24
N TYR A 311 -8.77 3.66 3.96
CA TYR A 311 -7.74 4.62 3.56
C TYR A 311 -6.33 4.30 4.11
N GLY A 312 -6.16 3.18 4.79
CA GLY A 312 -4.88 2.76 5.37
C GLY A 312 -4.31 3.77 6.37
N THR A 313 -3.03 3.60 6.71
CA THR A 313 -2.27 4.46 7.65
C THR A 313 -2.11 5.91 7.16
N ALA A 314 -2.20 6.14 5.85
CA ALA A 314 -2.15 7.48 5.27
C ALA A 314 -3.43 8.30 5.57
N GLY A 315 -4.57 7.63 5.71
CA GLY A 315 -5.87 8.27 5.85
C GLY A 315 -6.25 9.13 4.64
N ASN A 316 -7.16 10.08 4.85
CA ASN A 316 -7.55 11.08 3.87
C ASN A 316 -7.85 12.41 4.58
N ALA A 317 -6.81 13.23 4.77
CA ALA A 317 -6.92 14.51 5.45
C ALA A 317 -7.91 15.47 4.77
N GLY A 318 -8.07 15.39 3.44
CA GLY A 318 -9.04 16.21 2.69
C GLY A 318 -10.50 15.88 3.04
N ALA A 319 -10.76 14.66 3.50
CA ALA A 319 -12.05 14.18 3.98
C ALA A 319 -12.14 14.11 5.51
N GLY A 320 -11.11 14.57 6.24
CA GLY A 320 -11.08 14.49 7.71
C GLY A 320 -10.97 13.06 8.26
N ILE A 321 -10.35 12.15 7.49
CA ILE A 321 -10.16 10.74 7.88
C ILE A 321 -8.71 10.54 8.29
N ALA A 322 -8.45 10.15 9.54
CA ALA A 322 -7.13 9.78 10.00
C ALA A 322 -6.78 8.34 9.57
N GLY A 323 -5.49 8.00 9.61
CA GLY A 323 -5.01 6.67 9.24
C GLY A 323 -5.45 5.53 10.15
N THR A 324 -6.06 5.87 11.29
CA THR A 324 -6.59 4.92 12.28
C THR A 324 -8.11 4.85 12.26
N ASP A 325 -8.78 5.67 11.45
CA ASP A 325 -10.24 5.80 11.50
C ASP A 325 -10.95 4.67 10.77
N THR A 326 -11.94 4.09 11.43
CA THR A 326 -12.96 3.25 10.79
C THR A 326 -14.01 4.14 10.15
N ILE A 327 -14.44 3.78 8.93
CA ILE A 327 -15.48 4.49 8.19
C ILE A 327 -16.70 3.61 7.97
N VAL A 328 -17.87 4.24 7.87
CA VAL A 328 -19.14 3.56 7.65
C VAL A 328 -19.78 4.12 6.40
N PHE A 329 -20.30 3.24 5.56
CA PHE A 329 -21.12 3.65 4.42
C PHE A 329 -22.51 3.05 4.52
N ALA A 330 -23.53 3.88 4.40
CA ALA A 330 -24.87 3.44 4.03
C ALA A 330 -25.02 3.61 2.51
N VAL A 331 -25.41 2.56 1.81
CA VAL A 331 -25.44 2.51 0.34
C VAL A 331 -26.80 2.03 -0.15
N ASP A 332 -27.26 2.60 -1.24
CA ASP A 332 -28.45 2.25 -2.00
C ASP A 332 -28.04 2.00 -3.46
N ILE A 333 -28.12 0.75 -3.92
CA ILE A 333 -27.66 0.36 -5.25
C ILE A 333 -28.77 0.60 -6.26
N LEU A 334 -28.52 1.48 -7.23
CA LEU A 334 -29.53 1.95 -8.19
C LEU A 334 -29.41 1.28 -9.56
N GLY A 335 -28.20 0.86 -9.93
CA GLY A 335 -27.95 0.24 -11.23
C GLY A 335 -26.56 -0.35 -11.33
N VAL A 336 -26.36 -1.22 -12.31
CA VAL A 336 -25.05 -1.81 -12.63
C VAL A 336 -24.84 -1.86 -14.14
N THR A 337 -23.61 -1.63 -14.57
CA THR A 337 -23.13 -1.82 -15.94
C THR A 337 -21.95 -2.77 -15.90
N PRO A 338 -22.07 -3.96 -16.51
CA PRO A 338 -20.97 -4.92 -16.57
C PRO A 338 -19.72 -4.37 -17.24
N LYS A 339 -18.55 -4.79 -16.74
CA LYS A 339 -17.22 -4.44 -17.31
C LYS A 339 -17.03 -4.89 -18.76
#